data_AF-A0A2L0GML4-F1
#
_entry.id   AF-A0A2L0GML4-F1
#
_cell.length_a   1.000
_cell.length_b   1.000
_cell.length_c   1.000
_cell.angle_alpha   90.00
_cell.angle_beta   90.00
_cell.angle_gamma   90.00
#
_symmetry.space_group_name_H-M   'P 1'
#
loop_
_entity.id
_entity.type
_entity.pdbx_description
1 polymer ?
#
loop_
_entity_poly.entity_id
_entity_poly.type
_entity_poly.pdbx_seq_one_letter_code
_entity_poly.pdbx_strand_id
1 'polypeptide(L)'
;MNSPRTTLYRDKHNGKIMGVCAGIADYTGVNVFWVRLATIALTFGLGWPIMAYFIAGFFLNKKPPHLYRDESEQKYWQSVRQSPKRTAREIRASFRDIDRRLAAVEHHYVSSNPRLTAEIERLR
;
A
#
# COMPACT_ATOMS: atom_id res chain seq x y z
N MET A 1 -4.77 9.04 12.43
CA MET A 1 -4.77 7.60 12.73
C MET A 1 -3.81 6.91 11.79
N ASN A 2 -2.67 6.43 12.29
CA ASN A 2 -1.72 5.66 11.46
C ASN A 2 -2.27 4.24 11.32
N SER A 3 -2.47 3.79 10.08
CA SER A 3 -2.86 2.39 9.84
C SER A 3 -1.69 1.49 10.24
N PRO A 4 -1.93 0.30 10.83
CA PRO A 4 -0.87 -0.67 11.11
C PRO A 4 -0.08 -1.00 9.85
N ARG A 5 -0.73 -0.96 8.68
CA ARG A 5 -0.03 -1.19 7.43
C ARG A 5 0.92 -0.04 7.11
N THR A 6 0.65 1.21 7.48
CA THR A 6 1.51 2.35 7.11
C THR A 6 2.73 2.57 8.01
N THR A 7 2.94 1.78 9.06
CA THR A 7 4.03 2.01 10.03
C THR A 7 5.33 1.29 9.66
N LEU A 8 6.45 1.88 10.08
CA LEU A 8 7.78 1.26 9.96
C LEU A 8 7.91 0.14 10.99
N TYR A 9 8.18 -1.08 10.52
CA TYR A 9 8.43 -2.24 11.36
C TYR A 9 9.82 -2.80 11.16
N ARG A 10 10.34 -3.45 12.19
CA ARG A 10 11.56 -4.25 12.12
C ARG A 10 11.24 -5.64 11.59
N ASP A 11 11.85 -6.02 10.47
CA ASP A 11 11.72 -7.38 9.94
C ASP A 11 12.86 -8.26 10.48
N LYS A 12 12.61 -8.94 11.60
CA LYS A 12 13.56 -9.90 12.21
C LYS A 12 13.60 -11.23 11.43
N HIS A 13 12.61 -11.53 10.58
CA HIS A 13 12.53 -12.78 9.81
C HIS A 13 13.47 -12.74 8.60
N ASN A 14 13.54 -11.60 7.91
CA ASN A 14 14.42 -11.39 6.75
C ASN A 14 15.76 -10.68 7.10
N GLY A 15 16.00 -10.45 8.39
CA GLY A 15 17.13 -9.67 8.89
C GLY A 15 18.32 -10.51 9.40
N LYS A 16 19.55 -10.20 8.98
CA LYS A 16 20.77 -10.85 9.51
C LYS A 16 21.13 -10.40 10.94
N ILE A 17 21.26 -9.10 11.17
CA ILE A 17 21.56 -8.53 12.49
C ILE A 17 20.39 -7.65 12.87
N MET A 18 19.61 -7.97 13.90
CA MET A 18 18.50 -7.11 14.36
C MET A 18 17.44 -6.65 13.33
N GLY A 19 17.39 -7.12 12.07
CA GLY A 19 16.26 -6.82 11.16
C GLY A 19 15.98 -5.36 10.81
N VAL A 20 16.89 -4.42 11.12
CA VAL A 20 16.68 -2.98 10.88
C VAL A 20 16.83 -2.65 9.41
N CYS A 21 17.90 -3.10 8.74
CA CYS A 21 18.05 -2.88 7.29
C CYS A 21 16.94 -3.55 6.47
N ALA A 22 16.44 -4.71 6.93
CA ALA A 22 15.32 -5.39 6.29
C ALA A 22 14.01 -4.61 6.49
N GLY A 23 13.78 -4.06 7.69
CA GLY A 23 12.63 -3.19 7.96
C GLY A 23 12.65 -1.88 7.17
N ILE A 24 13.83 -1.24 7.05
CA ILE A 24 14.00 -0.02 6.24
C ILE A 24 13.74 -0.32 4.77
N ALA A 25 14.27 -1.42 4.25
CA ALA A 25 14.02 -1.85 2.88
C ALA A 25 12.52 -2.14 2.63
N ASP A 26 11.87 -2.85 3.56
CA ASP A 26 10.43 -3.15 3.48
C ASP A 26 9.56 -1.89 3.52
N TYR A 27 10.00 -0.86 4.24
CA TYR A 27 9.27 0.39 4.34
C TYR A 27 9.49 1.30 3.14
N THR A 28 10.75 1.40 2.70
CA THR A 28 11.16 2.27 1.59
C THR A 28 10.94 1.64 0.22
N GLY A 29 10.74 0.32 0.11
CA GLY A 29 10.66 -0.39 -1.16
C GLY A 29 12.01 -0.53 -1.89
N VAL A 30 13.13 -0.14 -1.25
CA VAL A 30 14.48 -0.25 -1.81
C VAL A 30 15.04 -1.64 -1.53
N ASN A 31 15.85 -2.18 -2.45
CA ASN A 31 16.49 -3.48 -2.25
C ASN A 31 17.36 -3.51 -0.97
N VAL A 32 17.16 -4.52 -0.14
CA VAL A 32 17.88 -4.71 1.14
C VAL A 32 19.40 -4.68 0.95
N PHE A 33 19.90 -5.15 -0.19
CA PHE A 33 21.32 -5.14 -0.51
C PHE A 33 21.90 -3.72 -0.52
N TRP A 34 21.24 -2.78 -1.21
CA TRP A 34 21.67 -1.39 -1.27
C TRP A 34 21.60 -0.70 0.09
N VAL A 35 20.55 -0.99 0.87
CA VAL A 35 20.43 -0.46 2.23
C VAL A 35 21.59 -0.95 3.10
N ARG A 36 21.96 -2.23 3.02
CA ARG A 36 23.13 -2.76 3.74
C ARG A 36 24.43 -2.10 3.28
N LEU A 37 24.66 -1.99 1.97
CA LEU A 37 25.86 -1.37 1.43
C LEU A 37 25.99 0.08 1.88
N ALA A 38 24.89 0.85 1.83
CA ALA A 38 24.84 2.21 2.33
C ALA A 38 25.18 2.28 3.82
N THR A 39 24.57 1.41 4.66
CA THR A 39 24.88 1.39 6.10
C THR A 39 26.35 1.06 6.39
N ILE A 40 26.96 0.14 5.64
CA ILE A 40 28.37 -0.23 5.78
C ILE A 40 29.25 0.94 5.35
N ALA A 41 29.00 1.53 4.18
CA ALA A 41 29.74 2.69 3.68
C ALA A 41 29.68 3.87 4.66
N LEU A 42 28.49 4.16 5.21
CA LEU A 42 28.31 5.21 6.21
C LEU A 42 29.07 4.90 7.50
N THR A 43 29.09 3.64 7.91
CA THR A 43 29.85 3.19 9.10
C THR A 43 31.34 3.42 8.91
N PHE A 44 31.90 3.09 7.75
CA PHE A 44 33.33 3.31 7.47
C PHE A 44 33.68 4.80 7.37
N GLY A 45 32.76 5.66 6.92
CA GLY A 45 33.00 7.10 6.84
C GLY A 45 32.89 7.84 8.17
N LEU A 46 31.83 7.56 8.95
CA LEU A 46 31.45 8.36 10.14
C LEU A 46 31.51 7.59 11.47
N GLY A 47 31.57 6.25 11.46
CA GLY A 47 31.62 5.39 12.66
C GLY A 47 30.32 5.32 13.49
N TRP A 48 29.57 6.41 13.60
CA TRP A 48 28.30 6.52 14.33
C TRP A 48 27.11 5.67 13.83
N PRO A 49 26.98 5.33 12.53
CA PRO A 49 25.80 4.61 12.01
C PRO A 49 25.57 3.25 12.67
N ILE A 50 26.61 2.63 13.25
CA ILE A 50 26.48 1.43 14.06
C ILE A 50 25.61 1.68 15.31
N MET A 51 25.77 2.82 15.98
CA MET A 51 24.97 3.16 17.17
C MET A 51 23.52 3.46 16.78
N ALA A 52 23.32 4.20 15.70
CA ALA A 52 21.98 4.41 15.13
C ALA A 52 21.30 3.08 14.78
N TYR A 53 22.06 2.10 14.28
CA TYR A 53 21.55 0.75 14.01
C TYR A 53 21.03 0.04 15.25
N PHE A 54 21.78 0.10 16.35
CA PHE A 54 21.37 -0.51 17.62
C PHE A 54 20.15 0.20 18.23
N ILE A 55 20.13 1.54 18.20
CA ILE A 55 19.00 2.34 18.69
C ILE A 55 17.74 2.02 17.89
N ALA A 56 17.83 2.03 16.56
CA ALA A 56 16.72 1.64 15.70
C ALA A 56 16.31 0.18 15.93
N GLY A 57 17.27 -0.71 16.16
CA GLY A 57 16.99 -2.09 16.54
C GLY A 57 16.13 -2.19 17.80
N PHE A 58 16.45 -1.40 18.82
CA PHE A 58 15.78 -1.43 20.11
C PHE A 58 14.41 -0.74 20.09
N PHE A 59 14.31 0.41 19.43
CA PHE A 59 13.07 1.19 19.37
C PHE A 59 12.04 0.67 18.36
N LEU A 60 12.48 -0.02 17.31
CA LEU A 60 11.59 -0.38 16.21
C LEU A 60 10.75 -1.62 16.55
N ASN A 61 9.44 -1.43 16.58
CA ASN A 61 8.48 -2.48 16.89
C ASN A 61 8.61 -3.66 15.91
N LYS A 62 8.49 -4.88 16.45
CA LYS A 62 8.54 -6.12 15.67
C LYS A 62 7.38 -6.14 14.68
N LYS A 63 7.67 -6.48 13.42
CA LYS A 63 6.65 -6.72 12.38
C LYS A 63 5.67 -7.80 12.90
N PRO A 64 4.35 -7.50 12.99
CA PRO A 64 3.38 -8.51 13.38
C PRO A 64 3.39 -9.64 12.33
N PRO A 65 3.26 -10.91 12.76
CA PRO A 65 3.12 -12.02 11.81
C PRO A 65 1.91 -11.77 10.91
N HIS A 66 1.95 -12.24 9.65
CA HIS A 66 0.84 -12.13 8.68
C HIS A 66 0.26 -10.72 8.43
N LEU A 67 1.07 -9.65 8.58
CA LEU A 67 0.64 -8.26 8.30
C LEU A 67 0.14 -8.05 6.86
N TYR A 68 0.76 -8.77 5.92
CA TYR A 68 0.37 -8.82 4.52
C TYR A 68 -0.01 -10.25 4.18
N ARG A 69 -1.09 -10.40 3.40
CA ARG A 69 -1.53 -11.70 2.91
C ARG A 69 -0.62 -12.23 1.82
N ASP A 70 -0.24 -11.34 0.89
CA ASP A 70 0.49 -11.65 -0.33
C ASP A 70 1.58 -10.59 -0.60
N GLU A 71 2.60 -10.91 -1.40
CA GLU A 71 3.66 -9.96 -1.78
C GLU A 71 3.11 -8.74 -2.56
N SER A 72 2.03 -8.95 -3.32
CA SER A 72 1.31 -7.88 -4.02
C SER A 72 0.68 -6.87 -3.07
N GLU A 73 0.13 -7.31 -1.94
CA GLU A 73 -0.44 -6.44 -0.91
C GLU A 73 0.67 -5.59 -0.27
N GLN A 74 1.83 -6.18 0.02
CA GLN A 74 2.98 -5.45 0.54
C GLN A 74 3.43 -4.34 -0.43
N LYS A 75 3.58 -4.65 -1.72
CA LYS A 75 3.97 -3.68 -2.77
C LYS A 75 2.93 -2.57 -2.94
N TYR A 76 1.63 -2.92 -2.87
CA TYR A 76 0.55 -1.93 -2.89
C TYR A 76 0.69 -0.94 -1.73
N TRP A 77 0.85 -1.43 -0.50
CA TRP A 77 0.99 -0.51 0.64
C TRP A 77 2.31 0.28 0.62
N GLN A 78 3.38 -0.27 0.03
CA GLN A 78 4.61 0.48 -0.24
C GLN A 78 4.36 1.66 -1.20
N SER A 79 3.64 1.44 -2.29
CA SER A 79 3.35 2.51 -3.26
C SER A 79 2.42 3.59 -2.68
N VAL A 80 1.45 3.18 -1.85
CA VAL A 80 0.57 4.09 -1.08
C VAL A 80 1.38 5.02 -0.19
N ARG A 81 2.42 4.51 0.49
CA ARG A 81 3.29 5.32 1.37
C ARG A 81 4.20 6.26 0.58
N GLN A 82 4.81 5.78 -0.51
CA GLN A 82 5.73 6.60 -1.30
C GLN A 82 5.03 7.75 -2.04
N SER A 83 3.81 7.51 -2.53
CA SER A 83 3.11 8.46 -3.39
C SER A 83 1.60 8.52 -3.17
N PRO A 84 1.14 8.97 -1.98
CA PRO A 84 -0.29 8.95 -1.63
C PRO A 84 -1.17 9.71 -2.62
N LYS A 85 -0.68 10.82 -3.21
CA LYS A 85 -1.40 11.57 -4.25
C LYS A 85 -1.60 10.75 -5.54
N ARG A 86 -0.60 9.97 -5.94
CA ARG A 86 -0.67 9.12 -7.14
C ARG A 86 -1.65 7.98 -6.93
N THR A 87 -1.55 7.29 -5.80
CA THR A 87 -2.46 6.20 -5.45
C THR A 87 -3.90 6.69 -5.31
N ALA A 88 -4.13 7.85 -4.68
CA ALA A 88 -5.48 8.42 -4.59
C ALA A 88 -6.06 8.76 -5.98
N ARG A 89 -5.24 9.25 -6.91
CA ARG A 89 -5.65 9.52 -8.29
C ARG A 89 -6.00 8.24 -9.05
N GLU A 90 -5.21 7.18 -8.87
CA GLU A 90 -5.47 5.86 -9.46
C GLU A 90 -6.77 5.26 -8.92
N ILE A 91 -6.96 5.27 -7.61
CA ILE A 91 -8.20 4.82 -6.96
C ILE A 91 -9.41 5.59 -7.50
N ARG A 92 -9.33 6.94 -7.60
CA ARG A 92 -10.40 7.76 -8.18
C ARG A 92 -10.65 7.47 -9.67
N ALA A 93 -9.62 7.08 -10.42
CA ALA A 93 -9.80 6.68 -11.81
C ALA A 93 -10.56 5.35 -11.90
N SER A 94 -10.22 4.37 -11.06
CA SER A 94 -10.93 3.09 -10.97
C SER A 94 -12.39 3.27 -10.53
N PHE A 95 -12.67 4.13 -9.55
CA PHE A 95 -14.05 4.43 -9.14
C PHE A 95 -14.87 5.00 -10.30
N ARG A 96 -14.33 5.96 -11.06
CA ARG A 96 -15.04 6.49 -12.23
C ARG A 96 -15.33 5.44 -13.30
N ASP A 97 -14.46 4.44 -13.46
CA ASP A 97 -14.72 3.32 -14.38
C ASP A 97 -15.86 2.42 -13.87
N ILE A 98 -15.87 2.13 -12.56
CA ILE A 98 -16.95 1.38 -11.92
C ILE A 98 -18.28 2.12 -12.05
N ASP A 99 -18.31 3.43 -11.78
CA ASP A 99 -19.50 4.26 -11.92
C ASP A 99 -20.05 4.23 -13.36
N ARG A 100 -19.15 4.27 -14.35
CA ARG A 100 -19.53 4.18 -15.76
C ARG A 100 -20.14 2.83 -16.11
N ARG A 101 -19.59 1.73 -15.57
CA ARG A 101 -20.12 0.38 -15.76
C ARG A 101 -21.47 0.22 -15.06
N LEU A 102 -21.62 0.77 -13.87
CA LEU A 102 -22.88 0.76 -13.12
C LEU A 102 -23.98 1.49 -13.89
N ALA A 103 -23.68 2.67 -14.44
CA ALA A 103 -24.63 3.43 -15.27
C ALA A 103 -25.07 2.66 -16.53
N ALA A 104 -24.17 1.88 -17.14
CA ALA A 104 -24.51 1.04 -18.29
C ALA A 104 -25.46 -0.12 -17.91
N VAL A 105 -25.25 -0.73 -16.74
CA VAL A 105 -26.12 -1.78 -16.20
C VAL A 105 -27.49 -1.21 -15.83
N GLU A 106 -27.52 -0.04 -15.20
CA GLU A 106 -28.75 0.68 -14.86
C GLU A 106 -29.58 0.97 -16.11
N HIS A 107 -28.95 1.46 -17.19
CA HIS A 107 -29.63 1.69 -18.46
C HIS A 107 -30.28 0.42 -19.01
N HIS A 108 -29.62 -0.75 -18.92
CA HIS A 108 -30.17 -2.02 -19.40
C HIS A 108 -31.43 -2.45 -18.62
N TYR A 109 -31.46 -2.21 -17.30
CA TYR A 109 -32.59 -2.57 -16.46
C TYR A 109 -33.77 -1.60 -16.61
N VAL A 110 -33.51 -0.28 -16.63
CA VAL A 110 -34.57 0.75 -16.69
C VAL A 110 -35.19 0.86 -18.09
N SER A 111 -34.43 0.62 -19.15
CA SER A 111 -34.96 0.65 -20.53
C SER A 111 -35.79 -0.58 -20.92
N SER A 112 -35.90 -1.60 -20.06
CA SER A 112 -36.63 -2.83 -20.38
C SER A 112 -38.16 -2.74 -20.19
N ASN A 113 -38.76 -1.58 -19.91
CA ASN A 113 -40.23 -1.49 -19.81
C ASN A 113 -40.91 -0.21 -20.36
N PRO A 114 -40.60 0.24 -21.59
CA PRO A 114 -41.32 1.36 -22.22
C PRO A 114 -42.80 1.04 -22.51
N ARG A 115 -43.17 -0.25 -22.55
CA ARG A 115 -44.56 -0.70 -22.81
C ARG A 115 -45.51 -0.37 -21.65
N LEU A 116 -45.07 -0.53 -20.40
CA LEU A 116 -45.90 -0.22 -19.22
C LEU A 116 -46.18 1.29 -19.10
N THR A 117 -45.18 2.13 -19.38
CA THR A 117 -45.36 3.59 -19.36
C THR A 117 -46.34 4.06 -20.44
N ALA A 118 -46.26 3.50 -21.65
CA ALA A 118 -47.16 3.84 -22.75
C ALA A 118 -48.62 3.41 -22.49
N GLU A 119 -48.83 2.33 -21.74
CA GLU A 119 -50.16 1.80 -21.43
C GLU A 119 -50.85 2.60 -20.31
N ILE A 120 -50.09 3.15 -19.36
CA ILE A 120 -50.60 4.08 -18.33
C ILE A 120 -51.04 5.41 -18.95
N GLU A 121 -50.29 5.96 -19.91
CA GLU A 121 -50.65 7.20 -20.60
C GLU A 121 -51.93 7.05 -21.44
N ARG A 122 -52.21 5.85 -21.95
CA ARG A 122 -53.39 5.55 -22.78
C ARG A 122 -54.67 5.36 -21.98
N LEU A 123 -54.56 5.14 -20.67
CA LEU A 123 -55.69 4.95 -19.73
C LEU A 123 -56.01 6.23 -18.93
N ARG A 124 -55.26 7.31 -19.17
CA ARG A 124 -55.48 8.64 -18.58
C ARG A 124 -56.15 9.57 -19.58
#